data_AF-A0A376YCR9-F1
#
_entry.id   AF-A0A376YCR9-F1
#
_cell.length_a   1.000
_cell.length_b   1.000
_cell.length_c   1.000
_cell.angle_alpha   90.00
_cell.angle_beta   90.00
_cell.angle_gamma   90.00
#
_symmetry.space_group_name_H-M   'P 1'
#
loop_
_entity.id
_entity.type
_entity.pdbx_description
1 polymer ?
#
loop_
_entity_poly.entity_id
_entity_poly.type
_entity_poly.pdbx_seq_one_letter_code
_entity_poly.pdbx_strand_id
1 'polypeptide(L)'
;MVLAGNHDSVATLNESRDIMAFLNTTVVASAGHAPQILPRRDGTPGAVLCPIPFYVRVTLLPSQAGLNGIEKQQHLLAAITDYYQQHYADACKLRGDQPLPIIATGHLTTVGASKSDAVRDIYIGTLDAFPAQNFPPADYIALGHIHRAQIIGGMEHVRYCGSPISAEF
;
A
#
# COMPACT_ATOMS: atom_id res chain seq x y z
N MET A 1 3.14 9.73 9.32
CA MET A 1 3.68 8.55 8.63
C MET A 1 3.97 8.91 7.18
N VAL A 2 5.05 8.37 6.62
CA VAL A 2 5.43 8.52 5.22
C VAL A 2 5.61 7.13 4.62
N LEU A 3 5.01 6.87 3.46
CA LEU A 3 5.16 5.63 2.70
C LEU A 3 5.79 5.94 1.35
N ALA A 4 6.70 5.08 0.89
CA ALA A 4 7.25 5.20 -0.47
C ALA A 4 6.19 4.87 -1.52
N GLY A 5 6.05 5.75 -2.51
CA GLY A 5 5.40 5.46 -3.79
C GLY A 5 6.38 4.95 -4.84
N ASN A 6 5.89 4.77 -6.08
CA ASN A 6 6.71 4.31 -7.20
C ASN A 6 7.73 5.35 -7.72
N HIS A 7 7.65 6.60 -7.25
CA HIS A 7 8.56 7.68 -7.60
C HIS A 7 9.65 7.91 -6.56
N ASP A 8 9.52 7.29 -5.38
CA ASP A 8 10.44 7.49 -4.27
C ASP A 8 11.61 6.51 -4.34
N SER A 9 12.79 7.00 -3.95
CA SER A 9 13.97 6.18 -3.76
C SER A 9 13.94 5.57 -2.36
N VAL A 10 13.98 4.23 -2.30
CA VAL A 10 14.05 3.48 -1.03
C VAL A 10 15.27 3.92 -0.20
N ALA A 11 16.42 4.12 -0.86
CA ALA A 11 17.64 4.56 -0.19
C ALA A 11 17.47 5.96 0.43
N THR A 12 16.95 6.91 -0.34
CA THR A 12 16.79 8.30 0.09
C THR A 12 15.81 8.44 1.26
N LEU A 13 14.69 7.71 1.23
CA LEU A 13 13.76 7.72 2.37
C LEU A 13 14.38 7.07 3.61
N ASN A 14 15.18 6.01 3.45
CA ASN A 14 15.84 5.33 4.55
C ASN A 14 16.97 6.15 5.20
N GLU A 15 17.63 7.05 4.48
CA GLU A 15 18.66 7.95 5.03
C GLU A 15 18.16 8.79 6.21
N SER A 16 16.88 9.19 6.19
CA SER A 16 16.28 10.03 7.23
C SER A 16 15.35 9.28 8.18
N ARG A 17 15.08 7.98 7.95
CA ARG A 17 14.12 7.19 8.73
C ARG A 17 14.36 7.26 10.22
N ASP A 18 15.60 7.04 10.65
CA ASP A 18 15.93 6.96 12.07
C ASP A 18 15.89 8.35 12.74
N ILE A 19 16.20 9.42 12.00
CA ILE A 19 16.05 10.80 12.46
C ILE A 19 14.56 11.15 12.62
N MET A 20 13.74 10.79 11.63
CA MET A 20 12.28 11.04 11.64
C MET A 20 11.57 10.32 12.80
N ALA A 21 12.10 9.19 13.26
CA ALA A 21 11.58 8.48 14.43
C ALA A 21 11.63 9.35 15.72
N PHE A 22 12.67 10.17 15.90
CA PHE A 22 12.74 11.14 17.02
C PHE A 22 11.71 12.28 16.90
N LEU A 23 11.14 12.47 15.71
CA LEU A 23 10.13 13.48 15.40
C LEU A 23 8.72 12.87 15.30
N ASN A 24 8.48 11.74 15.98
CA ASN A 24 7.20 11.02 15.97
C ASN A 24 6.71 10.65 14.55
N THR A 25 7.65 10.42 13.62
CA THR A 25 7.34 10.12 12.22
C THR A 25 7.88 8.75 11.82
N THR A 26 6.98 7.83 11.49
CA THR A 26 7.33 6.55 10.87
C THR A 26 7.51 6.72 9.36
N VAL A 27 8.67 6.31 8.83
CA VAL A 27 8.96 6.23 7.39
C VAL A 27 9.06 4.77 6.97
N VAL A 28 8.27 4.36 5.98
CA VAL A 28 8.22 2.99 5.47
C VAL A 28 8.50 3.01 3.98
N ALA A 29 9.74 2.67 3.64
CA ALA A 29 10.25 2.82 2.28
C ALA A 29 10.25 1.51 1.47
N SER A 30 10.19 0.35 2.14
CA SER A 30 10.24 -0.97 1.51
C SER A 30 9.20 -1.91 2.12
N ALA A 31 8.93 -3.02 1.43
CA ALA A 31 8.11 -4.10 1.95
C ALA A 31 8.71 -4.73 3.23
N GLY A 32 7.87 -5.43 4.00
CA GLY A 32 8.28 -6.23 5.16
C GLY A 32 8.13 -5.55 6.52
N HIS A 33 7.62 -4.32 6.57
CA HIS A 33 7.33 -3.66 7.86
C HIS A 33 6.11 -4.29 8.52
N ALA A 34 6.29 -4.83 9.72
CA ALA A 34 5.21 -5.41 10.51
C ALA A 34 4.10 -4.37 10.81
N PRO A 35 2.85 -4.81 11.02
CA PRO A 35 1.80 -3.94 11.52
C PRO A 35 2.18 -3.28 12.84
N GLN A 36 1.70 -2.04 13.06
CA GLN A 36 2.04 -1.26 14.25
C GLN A 36 0.81 -0.52 14.81
N ILE A 37 0.85 -0.22 16.10
CA ILE A 37 -0.17 0.62 16.74
C ILE A 37 0.10 2.09 16.43
N LEU A 38 -0.92 2.79 15.92
CA LEU A 38 -0.90 4.24 15.82
C LEU A 38 -1.48 4.85 17.10
N PRO A 39 -0.73 5.71 17.81
CA PRO A 39 -1.25 6.39 18.98
C PRO A 39 -2.19 7.53 18.59
N ARG A 40 -3.16 7.81 19.47
CA ARG A 40 -3.90 9.07 19.50
C ARG A 40 -3.01 10.19 20.05
N ARG A 41 -3.51 11.42 20.02
CA ARG A 41 -2.77 12.60 20.54
C ARG A 41 -2.44 12.50 22.03
N ASP A 42 -3.23 11.76 22.79
CA ASP A 42 -3.02 11.51 24.22
C ASP A 42 -2.07 10.31 24.49
N GLY A 43 -1.54 9.69 23.44
CA GLY A 43 -0.65 8.53 23.52
C GLY A 43 -1.35 7.17 23.62
N THR A 44 -2.69 7.13 23.76
CA THR A 44 -3.44 5.87 23.81
C THR A 44 -3.53 5.20 22.44
N PRO A 45 -3.68 3.85 22.34
CA PRO A 45 -3.88 3.17 21.06
C PRO A 45 -5.09 3.71 20.28
N GLY A 46 -4.88 4.10 19.03
CA GLY A 46 -5.89 4.67 18.15
C GLY A 46 -6.35 3.73 17.04
N ALA A 47 -5.40 3.04 16.41
CA ALA A 47 -5.64 2.10 15.32
C ALA A 47 -4.49 1.09 15.23
N VAL A 48 -4.74 -0.05 14.59
CA VAL A 48 -3.67 -0.92 14.07
C VAL A 48 -3.47 -0.58 12.61
N LEU A 49 -2.22 -0.39 12.20
CA LEU A 49 -1.89 0.00 10.85
C LEU A 49 -1.04 -1.09 10.17
N CYS A 50 -1.39 -1.46 8.94
CA CYS A 50 -0.55 -2.19 8.01
C CYS A 50 0.16 -1.20 7.08
N PRO A 51 1.43 -0.83 7.33
CA PRO A 51 2.15 0.12 6.49
C PRO A 51 2.69 -0.59 5.25
N ILE A 52 1.92 -0.56 4.18
CA ILE A 52 2.26 -1.21 2.91
C ILE A 52 2.60 -0.12 1.88
N PRO A 53 3.89 0.06 1.51
CA PRO A 53 4.31 1.03 0.51
C PRO A 53 4.11 0.49 -0.92
N PHE A 54 4.62 1.20 -1.93
CA PHE A 54 4.73 0.68 -3.28
C PHE A 54 5.61 -0.58 -3.32
N TYR A 55 5.16 -1.53 -4.13
CA TYR A 55 5.78 -2.82 -4.26
C TYR A 55 6.77 -2.87 -5.42
N VAL A 56 8.05 -3.13 -5.14
CA VAL A 56 9.03 -3.38 -6.20
C VAL A 56 9.00 -4.87 -6.55
N ARG A 57 8.71 -5.17 -7.81
CA ARG A 57 8.52 -6.54 -8.34
C ARG A 57 9.66 -7.51 -7.94
N VAL A 58 10.91 -7.06 -8.03
CA VAL A 58 12.10 -7.88 -7.72
C VAL A 58 12.14 -8.35 -6.26
N THR A 59 11.46 -7.65 -5.37
CA THR A 59 11.41 -7.95 -3.94
C THR A 59 10.43 -9.09 -3.62
N LEU A 60 9.38 -9.27 -4.43
CA LEU A 60 8.36 -10.32 -4.21
C LEU A 60 8.67 -11.63 -4.94
N LEU A 61 9.21 -11.53 -6.15
CA LEU A 61 9.38 -12.67 -7.05
C LEU A 61 10.81 -12.65 -7.56
N PRO A 62 11.72 -13.52 -7.05
CA PRO A 62 12.99 -13.74 -7.71
C PRO A 62 12.71 -14.17 -9.16
N SER A 63 13.46 -13.61 -10.10
CA SER A 63 13.23 -13.85 -11.54
C SER A 63 13.30 -15.34 -11.85
N GLN A 64 12.15 -15.95 -12.13
CA GLN A 64 12.08 -17.31 -12.65
C GLN A 64 12.10 -17.27 -14.18
N ALA A 65 13.14 -17.87 -14.76
CA ALA A 65 13.23 -18.04 -16.20
C ALA A 65 12.13 -18.99 -16.70
N GLY A 66 11.55 -18.69 -17.86
CA GLY A 66 10.60 -19.58 -18.55
C GLY A 66 9.11 -19.26 -18.34
N LEU A 67 8.75 -18.35 -17.44
CA LEU A 67 7.34 -17.94 -17.29
C LEU A 67 6.87 -17.09 -18.48
N ASN A 68 5.68 -17.41 -19.00
CA ASN A 68 5.01 -16.60 -20.00
C ASN A 68 4.36 -15.35 -19.36
N GLY A 69 3.82 -14.44 -20.19
CA GLY A 69 3.26 -13.18 -19.70
C GLY A 69 2.09 -13.34 -18.72
N ILE A 70 1.22 -14.33 -18.96
CA ILE A 70 0.03 -14.60 -18.14
C ILE A 70 0.43 -15.16 -16.78
N GLU A 71 1.40 -16.08 -16.75
CA GLU A 71 1.90 -16.66 -15.50
C GLU A 71 2.57 -15.59 -14.63
N LYS A 72 3.35 -14.68 -15.23
CA LYS A 72 3.95 -13.54 -14.51
C LYS A 72 2.89 -12.62 -13.91
N GLN A 73 1.79 -12.39 -14.62
CA GLN A 73 0.65 -11.62 -14.12
C GLN A 73 0.01 -12.30 -12.91
N GLN A 74 -0.33 -13.58 -13.04
CA GLN A 74 -0.96 -14.36 -11.97
C GLN A 74 -0.08 -14.44 -10.74
N HIS A 75 1.23 -14.68 -10.90
CA HIS A 75 2.17 -14.74 -9.80
C HIS A 75 2.29 -13.41 -9.06
N LEU A 76 2.38 -12.28 -9.77
CA LEU A 76 2.44 -10.98 -9.11
C LEU A 76 1.13 -10.67 -8.39
N LEU A 77 -0.01 -10.94 -9.03
CA LEU A 77 -1.32 -10.74 -8.42
C LEU A 77 -1.49 -11.55 -7.14
N ALA A 78 -1.13 -12.84 -7.17
CA ALA A 78 -1.16 -13.71 -6.01
C ALA A 78 -0.22 -13.19 -4.91
N ALA A 79 1.03 -12.86 -5.26
CA ALA A 79 2.00 -12.35 -4.29
C ALA A 79 1.55 -11.06 -3.59
N ILE A 80 0.96 -10.11 -4.32
CA ILE A 80 0.40 -8.89 -3.72
C ILE A 80 -0.80 -9.25 -2.84
N THR A 81 -1.71 -10.11 -3.32
CA THR A 81 -2.90 -10.54 -2.56
C THR A 81 -2.49 -11.18 -1.24
N ASP A 82 -1.62 -12.19 -1.29
CA ASP A 82 -1.14 -12.93 -0.12
C ASP A 82 -0.43 -12.00 0.86
N TYR A 83 0.34 -11.03 0.36
CA TYR A 83 1.00 -10.05 1.22
C TYR A 83 0.01 -9.20 2.02
N TYR A 84 -1.04 -8.69 1.38
CA TYR A 84 -2.08 -7.95 2.10
C TYR A 84 -2.81 -8.85 3.10
N GLN A 85 -3.14 -10.09 2.74
CA GLN A 85 -3.83 -11.03 3.63
C GLN A 85 -2.96 -11.37 4.85
N GLN A 86 -1.67 -11.61 4.66
CA GLN A 86 -0.72 -11.89 5.74
C GLN A 86 -0.60 -10.70 6.69
N HIS A 87 -0.40 -9.49 6.16
CA HIS A 87 -0.31 -8.29 6.99
C HIS A 87 -1.60 -7.99 7.75
N TYR A 88 -2.75 -8.22 7.14
CA TYR A 88 -4.04 -8.10 7.81
C TYR A 88 -4.23 -9.13 8.92
N ALA A 89 -3.82 -10.38 8.70
CA ALA A 89 -3.84 -11.42 9.72
C ALA A 89 -2.93 -11.05 10.91
N ASP A 90 -1.74 -10.54 10.64
CA ASP A 90 -0.81 -10.10 11.69
C ASP A 90 -1.31 -8.83 12.42
N ALA A 91 -2.02 -7.94 11.73
CA ALA A 91 -2.70 -6.81 12.35
C ALA A 91 -3.85 -7.26 13.25
N CYS A 92 -4.63 -8.26 12.85
CA CYS A 92 -5.65 -8.88 13.69
C CYS A 92 -5.05 -9.46 14.98
N LYS A 93 -3.91 -10.17 14.87
CA LYS A 93 -3.18 -10.69 16.05
C LYS A 93 -2.68 -9.57 16.95
N LEU A 94 -2.12 -8.50 16.37
CA LEU A 94 -1.63 -7.34 17.13
C LEU A 94 -2.77 -6.57 17.82
N ARG A 95 -3.94 -6.45 17.17
CA ARG A 95 -5.14 -5.86 17.75
C ARG A 95 -5.61 -6.65 18.98
N GLY A 96 -5.63 -7.98 18.87
CA GLY A 96 -6.28 -8.84 19.86
C GLY A 96 -7.75 -8.45 20.02
N ASP A 97 -8.21 -8.37 21.26
CA ASP A 97 -9.59 -8.02 21.62
C ASP A 97 -9.84 -6.50 21.73
N GLN A 98 -8.83 -5.68 21.44
CA GLN A 98 -8.97 -4.23 21.55
C GLN A 98 -9.92 -3.70 20.46
N PRO A 99 -10.80 -2.75 20.77
CA PRO A 99 -11.73 -2.16 19.81
C PRO A 99 -11.03 -1.11 18.93
N LEU A 100 -9.99 -1.53 18.20
CA LEU A 100 -9.19 -0.67 17.33
C LEU A 100 -9.49 -0.98 15.85
N PRO A 101 -9.68 0.05 15.00
CA PRO A 101 -9.78 -0.17 13.57
C PRO A 101 -8.43 -0.63 13.02
N ILE A 102 -8.48 -1.50 12.01
CA ILE A 102 -7.34 -1.89 11.18
C ILE A 102 -7.35 -1.03 9.92
N ILE A 103 -6.26 -0.29 9.71
CA ILE A 103 -6.04 0.55 8.55
C ILE A 103 -4.95 -0.10 7.70
N ALA A 104 -5.22 -0.37 6.43
CA ALA A 104 -4.19 -0.77 5.48
C ALA A 104 -3.86 0.40 4.54
N THR A 105 -2.63 0.45 4.07
CA THR A 105 -2.23 1.40 3.02
C THR A 105 -1.89 0.66 1.74
N GLY A 106 -1.66 1.39 0.66
CA GLY A 106 -1.16 0.81 -0.57
C GLY A 106 -0.79 1.87 -1.59
N HIS A 107 0.10 1.53 -2.52
CA HIS A 107 0.41 2.38 -3.66
C HIS A 107 0.42 1.53 -4.93
N LEU A 108 -0.69 1.53 -5.65
CA LEU A 108 -0.90 0.71 -6.86
C LEU A 108 -2.08 1.25 -7.69
N THR A 109 -2.32 0.69 -8.87
CA THR A 109 -3.53 0.96 -9.68
C THR A 109 -4.56 -0.16 -9.45
N THR A 110 -5.81 0.17 -9.15
CA THR A 110 -6.91 -0.80 -9.05
C THR A 110 -7.75 -0.91 -10.32
N VAL A 111 -8.45 -2.03 -10.50
CA VAL A 111 -9.42 -2.20 -11.60
C VAL A 111 -10.52 -1.14 -11.49
N GLY A 112 -10.83 -0.49 -12.62
CA GLY A 112 -11.84 0.58 -12.69
C GLY A 112 -11.38 1.94 -12.17
N ALA A 113 -10.12 2.10 -11.77
CA ALA A 113 -9.60 3.41 -11.38
C ALA A 113 -9.53 4.36 -12.58
N SER A 114 -10.06 5.57 -12.41
CA SER A 114 -9.91 6.65 -13.39
C SER A 114 -8.49 7.22 -13.29
N LYS A 115 -7.65 6.91 -14.28
CA LYS A 115 -6.30 7.48 -14.43
C LYS A 115 -6.36 8.86 -15.07
N SER A 116 -5.34 9.66 -14.80
CA SER A 116 -5.06 10.93 -15.48
C SER A 116 -3.72 10.81 -16.22
N ASP A 117 -3.41 11.71 -17.15
CA ASP A 117 -2.24 11.57 -18.04
C ASP A 117 -0.90 11.59 -17.28
N ALA A 118 -0.85 12.22 -16.09
CA ALA A 118 0.35 12.25 -15.24
C ALA A 118 0.63 10.93 -14.49
N VAL A 119 -0.31 9.97 -14.51
CA VAL A 119 -0.14 8.67 -13.82
C VAL A 119 0.72 7.75 -14.69
N ARG A 120 1.92 7.41 -14.21
CA ARG A 120 2.78 6.43 -14.89
C ARG A 120 2.21 5.03 -14.76
N ASP A 121 2.26 4.25 -15.83
CA ASP A 121 1.98 2.83 -15.72
C ASP A 121 3.03 2.14 -14.84
N ILE A 122 2.54 1.47 -13.82
CA ILE A 122 3.33 0.62 -12.93
C ILE A 122 3.11 -0.84 -13.31
N TYR A 123 4.08 -1.68 -12.99
CA TYR A 123 4.05 -3.12 -13.31
C TYR A 123 3.86 -3.44 -14.81
N ILE A 124 4.39 -2.58 -15.69
CA ILE A 124 4.37 -2.74 -17.15
C ILE A 124 4.80 -4.17 -17.54
N GLY A 125 4.00 -4.79 -18.42
CA GLY A 125 4.24 -6.13 -18.94
C GLY A 125 3.86 -7.26 -17.98
N THR A 126 3.15 -6.98 -16.88
CA THR A 126 2.59 -8.05 -16.03
C THR A 126 1.23 -7.75 -15.39
N LEU A 127 0.98 -6.57 -14.82
CA LEU A 127 -0.19 -6.37 -13.96
C LEU A 127 -0.73 -4.98 -14.21
N ASP A 128 -1.75 -4.91 -15.04
CA ASP A 128 -2.33 -3.65 -15.47
C ASP A 128 -3.11 -2.97 -14.33
N ALA A 129 -3.80 -3.77 -13.52
CA ALA A 129 -4.60 -3.30 -12.41
C ALA A 129 -4.85 -4.41 -11.36
N PHE A 130 -4.92 -4.01 -10.09
CA PHE A 130 -5.25 -4.87 -8.96
C PHE A 130 -6.77 -4.94 -8.73
N PRO A 131 -7.40 -6.11 -8.71
CA PRO A 131 -8.82 -6.24 -8.38
C PRO A 131 -9.08 -5.89 -6.91
N ALA A 132 -9.95 -4.93 -6.65
CA ALA A 132 -10.16 -4.42 -5.29
C ALA A 132 -10.79 -5.45 -4.34
N GLN A 133 -11.50 -6.45 -4.88
CA GLN A 133 -12.04 -7.57 -4.09
C GLN A 133 -10.95 -8.47 -3.48
N ASN A 134 -9.69 -8.35 -3.94
CA ASN A 134 -8.57 -9.08 -3.36
C ASN A 134 -8.00 -8.40 -2.11
N PHE A 135 -8.44 -7.18 -1.79
CA PHE A 135 -8.07 -6.54 -0.54
C PHE A 135 -8.67 -7.29 0.67
N PRO A 136 -7.96 -7.30 1.82
CA PRO A 136 -8.46 -7.85 3.05
C PRO A 136 -9.56 -6.94 3.64
N PRO A 137 -10.40 -7.45 4.54
CA PRO A 137 -11.50 -6.69 5.13
C PRO A 137 -11.03 -5.74 6.24
N ALA A 138 -10.08 -4.86 5.92
CA ALA A 138 -9.66 -3.78 6.82
C ALA A 138 -10.76 -2.71 6.94
N ASP A 139 -10.83 -2.06 8.10
CA ASP A 139 -11.83 -1.00 8.37
C ASP A 139 -11.63 0.21 7.44
N TYR A 140 -10.39 0.44 6.98
CA TYR A 140 -10.07 1.43 5.96
C TYR A 140 -8.83 1.04 5.15
N ILE A 141 -8.85 1.31 3.84
CA ILE A 141 -7.74 1.11 2.91
C ILE A 141 -7.41 2.44 2.22
N ALA A 142 -6.27 3.00 2.60
CA ALA A 142 -5.77 4.28 2.09
C ALA A 142 -4.81 4.04 0.92
N LEU A 143 -5.26 4.31 -0.31
CA LEU A 143 -4.49 4.11 -1.52
C LEU A 143 -3.88 5.41 -2.05
N GLY A 144 -2.65 5.32 -2.56
CA GLY A 144 -1.96 6.33 -3.36
C GLY A 144 -1.64 5.80 -4.76
N HIS A 145 -1.10 6.67 -5.63
CA HIS A 145 -0.75 6.50 -7.06
C HIS A 145 -1.72 7.20 -8.02
N ILE A 146 -3.03 7.09 -7.79
CA ILE A 146 -4.03 7.75 -8.64
C ILE A 146 -4.26 9.17 -8.14
N HIS A 147 -4.11 10.16 -9.03
CA HIS A 147 -4.15 11.59 -8.69
C HIS A 147 -5.57 12.14 -8.51
N ARG A 148 -6.61 11.39 -8.87
CA ARG A 148 -8.02 11.77 -8.65
C ARG A 148 -8.61 11.01 -7.47
N ALA A 149 -9.19 11.76 -6.52
CA ALA A 149 -9.92 11.18 -5.39
C ALA A 149 -11.13 10.37 -5.88
N GLN A 150 -11.25 9.12 -5.42
CA GLN A 150 -12.33 8.23 -5.85
C GLN A 150 -12.52 7.03 -4.92
N ILE A 151 -13.75 6.52 -4.90
CA ILE A 151 -14.15 5.26 -4.27
C ILE A 151 -13.85 4.11 -5.23
N ILE A 152 -13.30 3.02 -4.71
CA ILE A 152 -12.93 1.85 -5.53
C ILE A 152 -13.92 0.71 -5.33
N GLY A 153 -14.41 0.15 -6.44
CA GLY A 153 -15.29 -1.03 -6.42
C GLY A 153 -16.62 -0.82 -5.67
N GLY A 154 -17.08 0.43 -5.51
CA GLY A 154 -18.24 0.76 -4.69
C GLY A 154 -18.04 0.61 -3.18
N MET A 155 -16.80 0.36 -2.73
CA MET A 155 -16.46 0.16 -1.32
C MET A 155 -16.06 1.47 -0.67
N GLU A 156 -16.93 2.05 0.14
CA GLU A 156 -16.72 3.32 0.86
C GLU A 156 -15.41 3.39 1.67
N HIS A 157 -14.91 2.24 2.14
CA HIS A 157 -13.71 2.11 2.94
C HIS A 157 -12.41 1.92 2.12
N VAL A 158 -12.48 1.82 0.78
CA VAL A 158 -11.31 1.69 -0.10
C VAL A 158 -11.22 2.90 -1.02
N ARG A 159 -10.23 3.76 -0.80
CA ARG A 159 -10.19 5.08 -1.45
C ARG A 159 -8.81 5.50 -1.90
N TYR A 160 -8.77 6.18 -3.06
CA TYR A 160 -7.69 7.11 -3.39
C TYR A 160 -8.03 8.49 -2.88
N CYS A 161 -7.06 9.16 -2.23
CA CYS A 161 -7.20 10.56 -1.82
C CYS A 161 -6.93 11.56 -2.96
N GLY A 162 -6.25 11.13 -4.02
CA GLY A 162 -5.78 12.02 -5.09
C GLY A 162 -4.58 12.87 -4.69
N SER A 163 -4.08 13.65 -5.64
CA SER A 163 -3.00 14.60 -5.39
C SER A 163 -3.55 15.85 -4.69
N PRO A 164 -2.83 16.40 -3.70
CA PRO A 164 -3.31 17.57 -2.94
C PRO A 164 -3.29 18.86 -3.76
N ILE A 165 -2.48 18.89 -4.83
CA ILE A 165 -2.43 19.94 -5.83
C ILE A 165 -2.65 19.31 -7.20
N SER A 166 -3.18 20.09 -8.14
CA SER A 166 -3.28 19.63 -9.53
C SER A 166 -1.90 19.24 -10.02
N ALA A 167 -1.73 17.96 -10.33
CA ALA A 167 -0.52 17.43 -10.98
C ALA A 167 -0.54 17.68 -12.51
N GLU A 168 -1.56 18.41 -12.98
CA GLU A 168 -1.93 18.63 -14.38
C GLU A 168 -2.45 20.07 -14.53
N PHE A 169 -2.39 20.60 -15.75
CA PHE A 169 -2.94 21.90 -16.13
C PHE A 169 -4.18 21.72 -17.00
#